data_AF-A0A932G096-F1
#
_entry.id   AF-A0A932G096-F1
#
_cell.length_a   1.000
_cell.length_b   1.000
_cell.length_c   1.000
_cell.angle_alpha   90.00
_cell.angle_beta   90.00
_cell.angle_gamma   90.00
#
_symmetry.space_group_name_H-M   'P 1'
#
loop_
_entity.id
_entity.type
_entity.pdbx_description
1 polymer ?
#
loop_
_entity_poly.entity_id
_entity_poly.type
_entity_poly.pdbx_seq_one_letter_code
_entity_poly.pdbx_strand_id
1 'polypeptide(L)' 'MRPIEARYEDGVLKLAKPVSLRAGERVRLIVLRRPDPDRWDLGRLAGGLGQDTSLPRQA' A
#
# COMPACT_ATOMS: atom_id res chain seq x y z
N MET A 1 -4.35 -17.49 9.46
CA MET A 1 -5.18 -16.57 8.64
C MET A 1 -4.78 -16.73 7.17
N ARG A 2 -5.74 -16.85 6.25
CA ARG A 2 -5.47 -16.98 4.81
C ARG A 2 -5.71 -15.62 4.14
N PRO A 3 -4.70 -14.98 3.51
CA PRO A 3 -4.90 -13.73 2.80
C PRO A 3 -5.81 -13.96 1.58
N ILE A 4 -6.66 -12.96 1.29
CA ILE A 4 -7.53 -12.93 0.12
C ILE A 4 -7.11 -11.72 -0.71
N GLU A 5 -6.89 -11.92 -2.00
CA GLU A 5 -6.58 -10.83 -2.91
C GLU A 5 -7.82 -9.97 -3.15
N ALA A 6 -7.60 -8.66 -3.21
CA ALA A 6 -8.63 -7.67 -3.50
C ALA A 6 -8.06 -6.56 -4.39
N ARG A 7 -8.91 -5.99 -5.24
CA ARG A 7 -8.62 -4.79 -6.03
C ARG A 7 -9.34 -3.60 -5.43
N TYR A 8 -8.65 -2.47 -5.35
CA TYR A 8 -9.27 -1.22 -4.93
C TYR A 8 -9.79 -0.49 -6.17
N GLU A 9 -11.11 -0.32 -6.24
CA GLU A 9 -11.82 0.32 -7.35
C GLU A 9 -12.88 1.26 -6.76
N ASP A 10 -12.82 2.54 -7.12
CA ASP A 10 -13.82 3.57 -6.75
C ASP A 10 -14.14 3.64 -5.24
N GLY A 11 -13.12 3.54 -4.37
CA GLY A 11 -13.34 3.59 -2.92
C GLY A 11 -13.65 2.24 -2.28
N VAL A 12 -13.82 1.18 -3.06
CA VAL A 12 -14.27 -0.13 -2.60
C VAL A 12 -13.21 -1.21 -2.85
N LEU A 13 -12.98 -2.07 -1.87
CA LEU A 13 -12.16 -3.28 -2.05
C LEU A 13 -13.01 -4.41 -2.63
N LYS A 14 -12.83 -4.69 -3.92
CA LYS A 14 -13.44 -5.82 -4.62
C LYS A 14 -12.59 -7.06 -4.44
N LEU A 15 -13.12 -8.07 -3.75
CA LEU A 15 -12.42 -9.33 -3.52
C LEU A 15 -12.32 -10.13 -4.83
N ALA A 16 -11.15 -10.73 -5.08
CA ALA A 16 -10.93 -11.58 -6.26
C ALA A 16 -11.69 -12.92 -6.18
N LYS A 17 -12.06 -13.35 -4.97
CA LYS A 17 -12.90 -14.52 -4.71
C LYS A 17 -14.01 -14.15 -3.75
N PRO A 18 -15.23 -14.70 -3.90
CA PRO A 18 -16.31 -14.51 -2.95
C PRO A 18 -15.90 -15.02 -1.57
N VAL A 19 -16.14 -14.20 -0.55
CA VAL A 19 -15.91 -14.53 0.84
C VAL A 19 -17.14 -14.09 1.61
N SER A 20 -17.64 -14.97 2.47
CA SER A 20 -18.80 -14.70 3.31
C SER A 20 -18.40 -13.82 4.49
N LEU A 21 -18.25 -12.52 4.24
CA LEU A 21 -18.12 -11.51 5.29
C LEU A 21 -19.50 -11.09 5.77
N ARG A 22 -19.65 -10.92 7.08
CA ARG A 22 -20.85 -10.31 7.67
C ARG A 22 -20.75 -8.79 7.58
N ALA A 23 -21.89 -8.11 7.45
CA ALA A 23 -21.93 -6.66 7.55
C ALA A 23 -21.34 -6.19 8.89
N GLY A 24 -20.41 -5.25 8.86
CA GLY A 24 -19.70 -4.76 10.05
C GLY A 24 -18.56 -5.65 10.56
N GLU A 25 -18.26 -6.76 9.90
CA GLU A 25 -17.12 -7.62 10.26
C GLU A 25 -15.79 -6.87 10.07
N ARG A 26 -14.93 -6.91 11.10
CA ARG A 26 -13.62 -6.24 11.05
C ARG A 26 -12.63 -7.10 10.28
N VAL A 27 -12.06 -6.51 9.23
CA VAL A 27 -11.00 -7.14 8.42
C VAL A 27 -9.66 -6.45 8.64
N ARG A 28 -8.56 -7.19 8.50
CA ARG A 28 -7.20 -6.62 8.45
C ARG A 28 -6.81 -6.43 6.98
N LEU A 29 -6.38 -5.22 6.63
CA LEU A 29 -5.88 -4.91 5.29
C LEU A 29 -4.36 -5.07 5.24
N ILE A 30 -3.86 -5.81 4.26
CA ILE A 30 -2.43 -5.91 3.96
C ILE A 30 -2.23 -5.35 2.56
N VAL A 31 -1.54 -4.21 2.45
CA VAL A 31 -1.20 -3.62 1.16
C VAL A 31 0.13 -4.20 0.68
N LEU A 32 0.05 -5.12 -0.28
CA LEU A 32 1.23 -5.66 -0.96
C LEU A 32 1.67 -4.68 -2.06
N ARG A 33 2.65 -3.84 -1.74
CA ARG A 33 3.36 -3.09 -2.77
C ARG A 33 4.28 -4.04 -3.53
N ARG A 34 4.19 -4.04 -4.87
CA ARG A 34 5.20 -4.72 -5.69
C ARG A 34 6.56 -4.08 -5.41
N PRO A 35 7.64 -4.87 -5.35
CA PRO A 35 8.98 -4.31 -5.31
C PRO A 35 9.16 -3.43 -6.55
N ASP A 36 9.54 -2.17 -6.33
CA ASP A 36 9.96 -1.27 -7.41
C ASP A 36 11.37 -1.73 -7.84
N PRO A 37 11.54 -2.27 -9.07
CA PRO A 37 12.84 -2.74 -9.54
C PRO A 37 13.88 -1.60 -9.60
N ASP A 38 13.40 -0.37 -9.79
CA ASP A 38 14.22 0.83 -9.92
C ASP A 38 14.32 1.60 -8.60
N ARG A 39 14.01 0.93 -7.47
CA ARG A 39 14.12 1.52 -6.12
C ARG A 39 15.49 2.13 -5.86
N TRP A 40 16.54 1.57 -6.46
CA TRP A 40 17.93 2.00 -6.31
C TRP A 40 18.49 2.70 -7.56
N ASP A 41 17.63 3.14 -8.49
CA ASP A 41 18.07 3.98 -9.59
C ASP A 41 18.57 5.32 -9.03
N LEU A 42 19.89 5.49 -9.03
CA LEU A 42 20.56 6.67 -8.47
C LEU A 42 20.19 7.95 -9.22
N GLY A 43 19.82 7.88 -10.50
CA GLY A 43 19.35 9.03 -11.28
C GLY A 43 17.97 9.50 -10.84
N ARG A 44 17.03 8.56 -10.63
CA ARG A 44 15.71 8.86 -10.04
C ARG A 44 15.83 9.38 -8.61
N LEU A 45 16.71 8.77 -7.81
CA LEU A 45 16.95 9.17 -6.43
C LEU A 45 17.56 10.57 -6.33
N ALA A 46 18.47 10.94 -7.23
CA ALA A 46 19.05 12.28 -7.29
C ALA A 46 18.00 13.37 -7.58
N GLY A 47 16.97 13.05 -8.38
CA GLY A 47 15.86 13.97 -8.64
C GLY A 47 14.91 14.21 -7.46
N GLY A 48 14.95 13.34 -6.44
CA GLY A 48 14.10 13.42 -5.24
C GLY A 48 14.68 14.22 -4.08
N LEU A 49 15.96 14.61 -4.14
CA LEU A 49 16.67 15.30 -3.05
C LEU A 49 16.06 16.67 -2.66
N GLY A 50 15.19 17.24 -3.50
CA GLY A 50 14.45 18.48 -3.20
C GLY A 50 13.14 18.29 -2.45
N GLN A 51 12.70 17.05 -2.21
CA GLN A 51 11.45 16.71 -1.49
C GLN A 51 11.70 16.11 -0.11
N ASP A 52 12.95 16.08 0.36
CA ASP A 52 13.28 15.80 1.76
C ASP A 52 12.81 16.98 2.63
N THR A 53 11.50 17.08 2.83
CA THR A 53 10.94 17.92 3.89
C THR A 53 11.41 17.35 5.21
N SER A 54 12.23 18.13 5.92
CA SER A 54 12.74 17.85 7.25
C SER A 54 11.67 17.20 8.13
N LEU A 55 11.91 15.93 8.52
CA LEU A 55 11.12 15.26 9.55
C LEU A 55 11.23 16.09 10.84
N PRO A 56 10.11 16.58 11.41
CA PRO A 56 10.18 17.30 12.66
C PRO A 56 10.75 16.37 13.74
N ARG A 57 11.76 16.85 14.43
CA ARG A 57 12.37 16.15 15.57
C ARG A 57 11.29 15.94 16.63
N GLN A 58 10.93 14.68 16.91
CA GLN A 58 10.05 14.36 18.02
C GLN A 58 10.80 14.66 19.33
N ALA A 59 10.17 15.47 20.18
CA ALA A 59 10.62 15.83 21.53
C ALA A 59 10.19 14.76 22.55
#